data_AF-A0A543G8C8-F1
#
_entry.id   AF-A0A543G8C8-F1
#
_cell.length_a   1.000
_cell.length_b   1.000
_cell.length_c   1.000
_cell.angle_alpha   90.00
_cell.angle_beta   90.00
_cell.angle_gamma   90.00
#
_symmetry.space_group_name_H-M   'P 1'
#
loop_
_entity.id
_entity.type
_entity.pdbx_description
1 polymer ?
#
loop_
_entity_poly.entity_id
_entity_poly.type
_entity_poly.pdbx_seq_one_letter_code
_entity_poly.pdbx_strand_id
1 'polypeptide(L)' 'MAKLYTPKKVVAKEMKPPKKTIDFLLNYSKALEVVTAKGIQIEVIRN' A
#
# COMPACT_ATOMS: atom_id res chain seq x y z
N MET A 1 13.77 20.37 2.65
CA MET A 1 15.24 20.47 2.52
C MET A 1 15.88 19.93 3.79
N ALA A 2 16.85 19.02 3.68
CA ALA A 2 17.61 18.55 4.83
C ALA A 2 18.52 19.69 5.35
N LYS A 3 18.71 19.80 6.66
CA LYS A 3 19.63 20.80 7.22
C LYS A 3 21.07 20.32 7.01
N LEU A 4 21.81 20.95 6.11
CA LEU A 4 23.17 20.55 5.72
C LEU A 4 24.27 20.97 6.72
N TYR A 5 24.03 22.02 7.52
CA TYR A 5 25.08 22.67 8.31
C TYR A 5 24.79 22.76 9.82
N THR A 6 23.80 22.02 10.32
CA THR A 6 23.52 21.96 11.77
C THR A 6 23.55 20.51 12.24
N PRO A 7 24.27 20.17 13.33
CA PRO A 7 24.26 18.83 13.90
C PRO A 7 22.91 18.57 14.58
N LYS A 8 21.91 18.18 13.79
CA LYS A 8 20.59 17.80 14.27
C LYS A 8 20.36 16.34 13.91
N LYS A 9 20.09 15.49 14.91
CA LYS A 9 19.61 14.11 14.66
C LYS A 9 18.41 14.20 13.73
N VAL A 10 18.55 13.63 12.53
CA VAL A 10 17.45 13.52 11.57
C VAL A 10 16.48 12.48 12.15
N VAL A 11 15.53 12.96 12.93
CA VAL A 11 14.39 12.14 13.36
C VAL A 11 13.52 12.01 12.12
N ALA A 12 13.72 10.92 11.37
CA ALA A 12 12.81 10.56 10.29
C ALA A 12 11.43 10.39 10.93
N LYS A 13 10.47 11.21 10.52
CA LYS A 13 9.10 11.06 10.98
C LYS A 13 8.58 9.73 10.43
N GLU A 14 8.15 8.83 11.31
CA GLU A 14 7.46 7.61 10.89
C GLU A 14 6.14 8.01 10.21
N MET A 15 6.14 7.98 8.87
CA MET A 15 4.96 8.25 8.05
C MET A 15 4.21 6.94 7.84
N LYS A 16 3.56 6.44 8.89
CA LYS A 16 2.69 5.27 8.77
C LYS A 16 1.41 5.65 8.02
N PRO A 17 0.89 4.79 7.13
CA PRO A 17 -0.38 5.04 6.48
C PRO A 17 -1.50 5.07 7.52
N PRO A 18 -2.56 5.86 7.30
CA PRO A 18 -3.71 5.87 8.18
C PRO A 18 -4.43 4.51 8.12
N LYS A 19 -5.09 4.13 9.22
CA LYS A 19 -5.78 2.83 9.35
C LYS A 19 -6.75 2.57 8.19
N LYS A 20 -7.50 3.60 7.75
CA LYS A 20 -8.42 3.52 6.61
C LYS A 20 -7.74 3.04 5.32
N THR A 21 -6.51 3.46 5.06
CA THR A 21 -5.76 3.05 3.85
C THR A 21 -5.33 1.59 3.94
N ILE A 22 -4.93 1.14 5.14
CA ILE A 22 -4.60 -0.27 5.39
C ILE A 22 -5.85 -1.13 5.18
N ASP A 23 -6.97 -0.75 5.80
CA ASP A 23 -8.24 -1.48 5.69
C ASP A 23 -8.74 -1.50 4.24
N PHE A 24 -8.61 -0.40 3.50
CA PHE A 24 -8.94 -0.33 2.07
C PHE A 24 -8.12 -1.32 1.25
N LEU A 25 -6.79 -1.34 1.41
CA LEU A 25 -5.91 -2.25 0.67
C LEU A 25 -6.17 -3.73 1.01
N LEU A 26 -6.39 -4.04 2.30
CA LEU A 26 -6.68 -5.40 2.74
C LEU A 26 -8.03 -5.90 2.22
N ASN A 27 -9.05 -5.05 2.27
CA ASN A 27 -10.37 -5.39 1.75
C ASN A 27 -10.34 -5.55 0.23
N TYR A 28 -9.62 -4.67 -0.47
CA TYR A 28 -9.43 -4.77 -1.91
C TYR A 28 -8.69 -6.06 -2.30
N SER A 29 -7.58 -6.39 -1.63
CA SER A 29 -6.83 -7.63 -1.89
C SER A 29 -7.65 -8.89 -1.63
N LYS A 30 -8.57 -8.88 -0.66
CA LYS A 30 -9.47 -10.01 -0.40
C LYS A 30 -10.56 -10.16 -1.46
N ALA A 31 -11.00 -9.03 -2.02
CA ALA A 31 -11.99 -9.01 -3.08
C ALA A 31 -11.41 -9.41 -4.44
N LEU A 32 -10.10 -9.28 -4.64
CA LEU A 32 -9.44 -9.68 -5.89
C LEU A 32 -9.23 -11.20 -5.98
N GLU A 33 -9.92 -11.81 -6.92
CA GLU A 33 -9.72 -13.21 -7.34
C GLU A 33 -9.08 -13.21 -8.73
N VAL A 34 -7.87 -13.74 -8.86
CA VAL A 34 -7.21 -13.90 -10.17
C VAL A 34 -7.64 -15.24 -10.77
N VAL A 35 -8.51 -15.20 -11.77
CA VAL A 35 -8.97 -16.39 -12.48
C VAL A 35 -8.20 -16.53 -13.78
N THR A 36 -7.54 -17.66 -13.98
CA THR A 36 -6.84 -17.96 -15.23
C THR A 36 -7.74 -18.82 -16.12
N ALA A 37 -8.16 -18.26 -17.26
CA ALA A 37 -8.99 -18.95 -18.25
C ALA A 37 -8.30 -18.91 -19.61
N LYS A 38 -8.03 -20.08 -20.19
CA LYS A 38 -7.43 -20.23 -21.55
C LYS A 38 -6.16 -19.38 -21.77
N GLY A 39 -5.31 -19.26 -20.74
CA GLY A 39 -4.06 -18.50 -20.81
C GLY A 39 -4.18 -16.99 -20.56
N ILE A 40 -5.39 -16.49 -20.29
CA ILE A 40 -5.65 -15.09 -19.95
C ILE A 40 -5.89 -15.00 -18.44
N GLN A 41 -5.19 -14.09 -17.78
CA GLN A 41 -5.40 -13.77 -16.37
C GLN A 41 -6.48 -12.69 -16.27
N ILE A 42 -7.55 -12.99 -15.54
CA ILE A 42 -8.68 -12.06 -15.33
C ILE A 42 -8.72 -11.74 -13.84
N GLU A 43 -8.61 -10.47 -13.50
CA GLU A 43 -8.80 -9.97 -12.14
C GLU A 43 -10.29 -9.72 -11.92
N VAL A 44 -10.91 -10.51 -11.04
CA VAL A 44 -12.33 -10.41 -10.69
C VAL A 44 -12.47 -9.84 -9.30
N ILE A 45 -13.31 -8.81 -9.13
CA ILE A 45 -13.66 -8.27 -7.82
C ILE A 45 -14.91 -9.02 -7.33
N ARG A 46 -14.76 -9.84 -6.29
CA ARG A 46 -15.84 -10.60 -5.64
C ARG A 46 -16.22 -9.93 -4.32
N ASN A 47 -17.48 -9.51 -4.19
CA ASN A 47 -18.05 -8.92 -2.98
C ASN A 47 -18.44 -9.98 -1.95
#